data_AF-M2YQL3-F1
#
_entry.id   AF-M2YQL3-F1
#
_cell.length_a   1.000
_cell.length_b   1.000
_cell.length_c   1.000
_cell.angle_alpha   90.00
_cell.angle_beta   90.00
_cell.angle_gamma   90.00
#
_symmetry.space_group_name_H-M   'P 1'
#
loop_
_entity.id
_entity.type
_entity.pdbx_description
1 polymer ?
#
loop_
_entity_poly.entity_id
_entity_poly.type
_entity_poly.pdbx_seq_one_letter_code
_entity_poly.pdbx_strand_id
1 'polypeptide(L)'
;MALRSKDDFLAQLQPACGAEIAIAPDQQCPVCHEPIVEPTSTSCGHVFCFKCLKQWLATSHTCPSCRHELYQKPGADGEENESEHALPTLVDRMLARVVFDFPYDGAAVRDIIDRSPDHVCIAHAMLVCSLLSQNSFVNYDTLLAAAVAAILTTLRQPGILTVAVSDPEIREGWKSIASAIESVLSRLSQQTLPGSHLFLAMEKEVQRVLRAPNNESLFARRGSSSPNDTLPYAWLELSFTAVLRQVVQASYQANAEQVAPPQYRQPEELSAFTAPPYMVHPQDLLRAIRSLRPQMDWMERVRPSMTGDEQVYVSQTLLMPPLLASFKCMGAALSDSFCQGTTNLPLGRRYKIALEILQQSAAKTLLKLNGETVRCGDLYESIGNKFSLSLGDWPEQDRNEAGFEEDLPKILAEFKEGELLLLLMPCYLVGIRLHDETQLPRVNAAPNGNAPATTAESNGP
;
A
#
# COMPACT_ATOMS: atom_id res chain seq x y z
N MET A 1 0.52 -49.58 -29.00
CA MET A 1 0.46 -48.48 -29.98
C MET A 1 1.22 -47.31 -29.40
N ALA A 2 2.15 -46.71 -30.13
CA ALA A 2 2.80 -45.49 -29.68
C ALA A 2 1.74 -44.38 -29.52
N LEU A 3 1.76 -43.66 -28.40
CA LEU A 3 0.91 -42.49 -28.20
C LEU A 3 1.25 -41.43 -29.27
N ARG A 4 0.29 -40.61 -29.67
CA ARG A 4 0.47 -39.60 -30.74
C ARG A 4 1.00 -38.28 -30.17
N SER A 5 1.51 -37.39 -31.02
CA SER A 5 1.83 -36.01 -30.62
C SER A 5 0.56 -35.25 -30.21
N LYS A 6 0.70 -34.17 -29.44
CA LYS A 6 -0.44 -33.33 -29.01
C LYS A 6 -1.20 -32.75 -30.21
N ASP A 7 -0.48 -32.24 -31.19
CA ASP A 7 -1.08 -31.58 -32.36
C ASP A 7 -1.81 -32.59 -33.26
N ASP A 8 -1.22 -33.77 -33.46
CA ASP A 8 -1.88 -34.86 -34.20
C ASP A 8 -3.13 -35.36 -33.48
N PHE A 9 -3.09 -35.44 -32.14
CA PHE A 9 -4.22 -35.89 -31.33
C PHE A 9 -5.36 -34.87 -31.39
N LEU A 10 -5.05 -33.57 -31.24
CA LEU A 10 -6.05 -32.51 -31.28
C LEU A 10 -6.63 -32.29 -32.69
N ALA A 11 -5.84 -32.46 -33.75
CA ALA A 11 -6.30 -32.37 -35.13
C ALA A 11 -7.30 -33.49 -35.49
N GLN A 12 -7.20 -34.64 -34.84
CA GLN A 12 -8.09 -35.78 -35.05
C GLN A 12 -9.25 -35.84 -34.05
N LEU A 13 -9.25 -34.97 -33.03
CA LEU A 13 -10.35 -34.87 -32.09
C LEU A 13 -11.55 -34.23 -32.81
N GLN A 14 -12.54 -35.06 -33.17
CA GLN A 14 -13.77 -34.63 -33.81
C GLN A 14 -14.98 -35.10 -33.00
N PRO A 15 -16.04 -34.27 -32.88
CA PRO A 15 -17.33 -34.74 -32.40
C PRO A 15 -17.83 -35.88 -33.29
N ALA A 16 -18.42 -36.92 -32.71
CA ALA A 16 -19.05 -37.97 -33.51
C ALA A 16 -20.22 -37.37 -34.31
N CYS A 17 -20.06 -37.25 -35.63
CA CYS A 17 -21.12 -36.81 -36.52
C CYS A 17 -21.84 -38.06 -37.09
N GLY A 18 -23.04 -38.33 -36.59
CA GLY A 18 -23.91 -39.39 -37.09
C GLY A 18 -23.71 -40.77 -36.44
N ALA A 19 -24.68 -41.17 -35.62
CA ALA A 19 -25.12 -42.54 -35.33
C ALA A 19 -24.12 -43.65 -34.90
N GLU A 20 -22.94 -43.37 -34.33
CA GLU A 20 -22.02 -44.45 -33.89
C GLU A 20 -21.65 -44.48 -32.39
N ILE A 21 -22.13 -43.53 -31.57
CA ILE A 21 -21.97 -43.59 -30.11
C ILE A 21 -23.35 -43.75 -29.46
N ALA A 22 -23.67 -44.96 -28.99
CA ALA A 22 -24.88 -45.23 -28.22
C ALA A 22 -24.72 -44.63 -26.81
N ILE A 23 -25.30 -43.45 -26.60
CA ILE A 23 -25.34 -42.77 -25.30
C ILE A 23 -26.70 -43.09 -24.69
N ALA A 24 -26.70 -43.62 -23.47
CA ALA A 24 -27.96 -43.84 -22.76
C ALA A 24 -28.67 -42.48 -22.54
N PRO A 25 -30.01 -42.40 -22.62
CA PRO A 25 -30.75 -41.14 -22.52
C PRO A 25 -30.50 -40.38 -21.20
N ASP A 26 -29.98 -41.08 -20.18
CA ASP A 26 -29.73 -40.55 -18.84
C ASP A 26 -28.24 -40.23 -18.58
N GLN A 27 -27.36 -40.41 -19.58
CA GLN A 27 -25.92 -40.28 -19.39
C GLN A 27 -25.48 -38.81 -19.39
N GLN A 28 -24.99 -38.37 -18.24
CA GLN A 28 -24.42 -37.02 -18.05
C GLN A 28 -22.91 -37.02 -18.29
N CYS A 29 -22.39 -35.88 -18.74
CA CYS A 29 -20.96 -35.63 -18.90
C CYS A 29 -20.28 -35.60 -17.52
N PRO A 30 -19.24 -36.40 -17.25
CA PRO A 30 -18.53 -36.39 -15.96
C PRO A 30 -17.81 -35.08 -15.62
N VAL A 31 -17.68 -34.16 -16.59
CA VAL A 31 -16.99 -32.87 -16.42
C VAL A 31 -17.95 -31.74 -16.11
N CYS A 32 -19.08 -31.64 -16.83
CA CYS A 32 -20.06 -30.57 -16.60
C CYS A 32 -21.33 -31.01 -15.86
N HIS A 33 -21.53 -32.32 -15.65
CA HIS A 33 -22.73 -32.91 -15.02
C HIS A 33 -24.05 -32.63 -15.76
N GLU A 34 -23.98 -32.21 -17.02
CA GLU A 34 -25.11 -31.98 -17.91
C GLU A 34 -25.24 -33.10 -18.96
N PRO A 35 -26.40 -33.24 -19.65
CA PRO A 35 -26.53 -34.15 -20.79
C PRO A 35 -25.43 -33.91 -21.83
N ILE A 36 -24.86 -35.00 -22.36
CA ILE A 36 -23.70 -34.90 -23.26
C ILE A 36 -24.12 -34.23 -24.59
N VAL A 37 -23.51 -33.08 -24.89
CA VAL A 37 -23.64 -32.37 -26.16
C VAL A 37 -22.38 -32.58 -26.99
N GLU A 38 -22.53 -32.95 -28.26
CA GLU A 38 -21.40 -33.26 -29.17
C GLU A 38 -20.46 -34.32 -28.57
N PRO A 39 -20.93 -35.58 -28.45
CA PRO A 39 -20.20 -36.62 -27.76
C PRO A 39 -18.86 -36.92 -28.43
N THR A 40 -17.83 -36.97 -27.60
CA THR A 40 -16.46 -37.30 -28.01
C THR A 40 -15.93 -38.41 -27.13
N SER A 41 -15.55 -39.53 -27.73
CA SER A 41 -14.93 -40.65 -27.03
C SER A 41 -13.41 -40.51 -27.01
N THR A 42 -12.82 -40.89 -25.88
CA THR A 42 -11.37 -41.02 -25.73
C THR A 42 -10.92 -42.43 -26.13
N SER A 43 -9.62 -42.61 -26.41
CA SER A 43 -9.04 -43.94 -26.71
C SER A 43 -9.25 -44.98 -25.61
N CYS A 44 -9.46 -44.52 -24.36
CA CYS A 44 -9.79 -45.36 -23.21
C CYS A 44 -11.29 -45.66 -23.04
N GLY A 45 -12.15 -45.21 -23.96
CA GLY A 45 -13.58 -45.55 -24.00
C GLY A 45 -14.52 -44.61 -23.24
N HIS A 46 -14.01 -43.59 -22.54
CA HIS A 46 -14.86 -42.61 -21.85
C HIS A 46 -15.38 -41.52 -22.80
N VAL A 47 -16.64 -41.13 -22.61
CA VAL A 47 -17.37 -40.14 -23.45
C VAL A 47 -17.62 -38.86 -22.67
N PHE A 48 -17.36 -37.71 -23.31
CA PHE A 48 -17.54 -36.37 -22.76
C PHE A 48 -18.16 -35.44 -23.80
N CYS A 49 -18.61 -34.26 -23.37
CA CYS A 49 -18.86 -33.17 -24.32
C CYS A 49 -17.56 -32.77 -25.00
N PHE A 50 -17.58 -32.52 -26.31
CA PHE A 50 -16.40 -32.10 -27.09
C PHE A 50 -15.68 -30.92 -26.45
N LYS A 51 -16.43 -29.88 -26.04
CA LYS A 51 -15.88 -28.69 -25.39
C LYS A 51 -15.22 -29.00 -24.06
N CYS A 52 -15.85 -29.84 -23.22
CA CYS A 52 -15.31 -30.23 -21.91
C CYS A 52 -14.00 -31.01 -22.05
N LEU A 53 -13.95 -31.97 -22.98
CA LEU A 53 -12.75 -32.75 -23.23
C LEU A 53 -11.64 -31.87 -23.82
N LYS A 54 -11.95 -31.01 -24.80
CA LYS A 54 -10.97 -30.09 -25.40
C LYS A 54 -10.36 -29.13 -24.37
N GLN A 55 -11.18 -28.59 -23.46
CA GLN A 55 -10.72 -27.71 -22.39
C GLN A 55 -9.83 -28.44 -21.38
N TRP A 56 -10.19 -29.66 -21.00
CA TRP A 56 -9.36 -30.50 -20.13
C TRP A 56 -8.00 -30.83 -20.79
N LEU A 57 -8.02 -31.14 -22.09
CA LEU A 57 -6.80 -31.51 -22.82
C LEU A 57 -5.88 -30.33 -23.15
N ALA A 58 -6.33 -29.10 -22.90
CA ALA A 58 -5.46 -27.92 -22.96
C ALA A 58 -4.40 -27.93 -21.84
N THR A 59 -4.75 -28.46 -20.66
CA THR A 59 -3.91 -28.45 -19.46
C THR A 59 -3.46 -29.83 -19.00
N SER A 60 -4.08 -30.91 -19.50
CA SER A 60 -3.74 -32.29 -19.17
C SER A 60 -3.62 -33.17 -20.42
N HIS A 61 -2.84 -34.24 -20.35
CA HIS A 61 -2.71 -35.25 -21.42
C HIS A 61 -3.42 -36.57 -21.07
N THR A 62 -4.24 -36.58 -20.01
CA THR A 62 -4.89 -37.78 -19.50
C THR A 62 -6.41 -37.70 -19.58
N CYS A 63 -7.10 -38.84 -19.62
CA CYS A 63 -8.56 -38.90 -19.52
C CYS A 63 -9.08 -38.33 -18.17
N PRO A 64 -10.11 -37.47 -18.15
CA PRO A 64 -10.71 -36.97 -16.90
C PRO A 64 -11.24 -38.07 -15.97
N SER A 65 -11.75 -39.18 -16.52
CA SER A 65 -12.41 -40.23 -15.72
C SER A 65 -11.43 -41.29 -15.20
N CYS A 66 -10.49 -41.77 -16.02
CA CYS A 66 -9.60 -42.88 -15.63
C CYS A 66 -8.12 -42.54 -15.64
N ARG A 67 -7.75 -41.30 -15.98
CA ARG A 67 -6.36 -40.81 -16.06
C ARG A 67 -5.46 -41.56 -17.08
N HIS A 68 -6.04 -42.33 -17.99
CA HIS A 68 -5.31 -42.94 -19.10
C HIS A 68 -4.68 -41.86 -19.99
N GLU A 69 -3.41 -42.00 -20.34
CA GLU A 69 -2.69 -41.07 -21.22
C GLU A 69 -3.27 -41.12 -22.64
N LEU A 70 -3.66 -39.96 -23.17
CA LEU A 70 -4.31 -39.85 -24.48
C LEU A 70 -3.32 -39.47 -25.59
N TYR A 71 -2.28 -38.70 -25.27
CA TYR A 71 -1.20 -38.32 -26.17
C TYR A 71 0.13 -38.25 -25.42
N GLN A 72 1.25 -38.24 -26.16
CA GLN A 72 2.60 -38.21 -25.60
C GLN A 72 2.77 -36.98 -24.71
N LYS A 73 3.30 -37.20 -23.50
CA LYS A 73 3.72 -36.12 -22.62
C LYS A 73 4.82 -35.31 -23.34
N PRO A 74 4.65 -34.00 -23.56
CA PRO A 74 5.68 -33.20 -24.21
C PRO A 74 6.94 -33.18 -23.32
N GLY A 75 8.06 -33.71 -23.83
CA GLY A 75 9.36 -33.62 -23.18
C GLY A 75 10.45 -34.47 -23.84
N ALA A 76 11.60 -33.82 -24.05
CA ALA A 76 12.90 -34.33 -24.54
C ALA A 76 13.04 -34.44 -26.06
N ASP A 77 13.67 -33.42 -26.67
CA ASP A 77 14.86 -33.52 -27.53
C ASP A 77 15.02 -32.22 -28.34
N GLY A 78 16.00 -31.39 -27.97
CA GLY A 78 16.36 -30.16 -28.70
C GLY A 78 16.58 -28.95 -27.81
N GLU A 79 17.69 -28.95 -27.07
CA GLU A 79 18.27 -27.72 -26.53
C GLU A 79 18.77 -26.87 -27.71
N GLU A 80 18.28 -25.64 -27.84
CA GLU A 80 19.06 -24.45 -28.25
C GLU A 80 18.19 -23.17 -28.14
N ASN A 81 18.56 -22.34 -27.16
CA ASN A 81 18.21 -20.91 -26.99
C ASN A 81 16.74 -20.51 -26.79
N GLU A 82 16.19 -20.78 -25.60
CA GLU A 82 15.27 -19.85 -24.94
C GLU A 82 15.72 -19.61 -23.49
N SER A 83 16.01 -18.36 -23.18
CA SER A 83 16.22 -17.82 -21.85
C SER A 83 15.00 -18.11 -20.94
N GLU A 84 15.27 -18.52 -19.69
CA GLU A 84 14.39 -18.40 -18.52
C GLU A 84 12.93 -18.89 -18.66
N HIS A 85 12.64 -20.18 -18.47
CA HIS A 85 11.32 -20.57 -17.93
C HIS A 85 11.50 -21.60 -16.82
N ALA A 86 11.69 -21.08 -15.61
CA ALA A 86 11.72 -21.84 -14.38
C ALA A 86 10.46 -22.71 -14.24
N LEU A 87 10.65 -23.96 -13.80
CA LEU A 87 9.66 -24.68 -13.00
C LEU A 87 8.99 -23.65 -12.05
N PRO A 88 7.64 -23.52 -11.99
CA PRO A 88 7.04 -22.44 -11.21
C PRO A 88 7.64 -22.46 -9.82
N THR A 89 8.37 -21.39 -9.51
CA THR A 89 9.06 -21.28 -8.24
C THR A 89 8.00 -21.42 -7.13
N LEU A 90 8.38 -21.76 -5.90
CA LEU A 90 7.42 -21.73 -4.78
C LEU A 90 6.62 -20.40 -4.76
N VAL A 91 7.28 -19.31 -5.18
CA VAL A 91 6.73 -17.99 -5.42
C VAL A 91 5.54 -18.02 -6.39
N ASP A 92 5.70 -18.58 -7.59
CA ASP A 92 4.64 -18.57 -8.62
C ASP A 92 3.41 -19.38 -8.18
N ARG A 93 3.63 -20.52 -7.54
CA ARG A 93 2.54 -21.35 -6.97
C ARG A 93 1.82 -20.65 -5.82
N MET A 94 2.49 -19.76 -5.10
CA MET A 94 1.87 -18.99 -4.04
C MET A 94 1.16 -17.74 -4.53
N LEU A 95 1.74 -17.02 -5.49
CA LEU A 95 1.07 -15.91 -6.16
C LEU A 95 -0.22 -16.39 -6.84
N ALA A 96 -0.21 -17.62 -7.39
CA ALA A 96 -1.42 -18.27 -7.89
C ALA A 96 -2.50 -18.51 -6.82
N ARG A 97 -2.17 -18.46 -5.52
CA ARG A 97 -3.13 -18.55 -4.40
C ARG A 97 -3.61 -17.18 -3.94
N VAL A 98 -2.96 -16.11 -4.38
CA VAL A 98 -3.40 -14.72 -4.22
C VAL A 98 -4.22 -14.36 -5.46
N VAL A 99 -5.32 -15.09 -5.65
CA VAL A 99 -6.32 -14.74 -6.66
C VAL A 99 -7.14 -13.59 -6.10
N PHE A 100 -7.22 -12.51 -6.86
CA PHE A 100 -8.07 -11.38 -6.54
C PHE A 100 -9.48 -11.66 -7.07
N ASP A 101 -10.49 -11.56 -6.20
CA ASP A 101 -11.90 -11.85 -6.51
C ASP A 101 -12.61 -10.70 -7.26
N PHE A 102 -11.84 -9.93 -8.04
CA PHE A 102 -12.31 -8.79 -8.82
C PHE A 102 -11.65 -8.77 -10.20
N PRO A 103 -12.31 -8.23 -11.23
CA PRO A 103 -11.76 -8.20 -12.59
C PRO A 103 -10.60 -7.21 -12.69
N TYR A 104 -9.49 -7.63 -13.30
CA TYR A 104 -8.35 -6.77 -13.64
C TYR A 104 -7.70 -7.23 -14.96
N ASP A 105 -6.99 -6.33 -15.63
CA ASP A 105 -6.27 -6.67 -16.86
C ASP A 105 -4.99 -7.45 -16.54
N GLY A 106 -5.05 -8.78 -16.66
CA GLY A 106 -3.92 -9.66 -16.41
C GLY A 106 -2.78 -9.55 -17.43
N ALA A 107 -3.01 -9.01 -18.63
CA ALA A 107 -1.93 -8.74 -19.57
C ALA A 107 -1.17 -7.46 -19.17
N ALA A 108 -1.90 -6.39 -18.83
CA ALA A 108 -1.31 -5.16 -18.32
C ALA A 108 -0.53 -5.38 -17.01
N VAL A 109 -1.08 -6.18 -16.08
CA VAL A 109 -0.38 -6.54 -14.83
C VAL A 109 0.96 -7.22 -15.11
N ARG A 110 0.98 -8.21 -16.01
CA ARG A 110 2.21 -8.93 -16.38
C ARG A 110 3.24 -7.98 -16.99
N ASP A 111 2.80 -7.16 -17.94
CA ASP A 111 3.64 -6.17 -18.60
C ASP A 111 4.23 -5.12 -17.62
N ILE A 112 3.48 -4.69 -16.59
CA ILE A 112 4.00 -3.82 -15.52
C ILE A 112 5.04 -4.55 -14.64
N ILE A 113 4.75 -5.80 -14.28
CA ILE A 113 5.65 -6.63 -13.46
C ILE A 113 6.97 -6.86 -14.20
N ASP A 114 6.92 -7.23 -15.48
CA ASP A 114 8.10 -7.58 -16.29
C ASP A 114 8.99 -6.35 -16.57
N ARG A 115 8.38 -5.16 -16.67
CA ARG A 115 9.10 -3.88 -16.83
C ARG A 115 9.64 -3.29 -15.53
N SER A 116 9.40 -3.92 -14.39
CA SER A 116 9.89 -3.47 -13.07
C SER A 116 11.12 -4.30 -12.68
N PRO A 117 12.35 -3.91 -13.11
CA PRO A 117 13.56 -4.71 -12.90
C PRO A 117 13.97 -4.84 -11.43
N ASP A 118 13.48 -3.93 -10.58
CA ASP A 118 13.70 -3.96 -9.15
C ASP A 118 12.45 -4.47 -8.47
N HIS A 119 12.55 -5.58 -7.74
CA HIS A 119 11.53 -5.95 -6.76
C HIS A 119 11.24 -4.71 -5.92
N VAL A 120 9.96 -4.31 -5.83
CA VAL A 120 9.51 -3.17 -5.02
C VAL A 120 10.03 -3.35 -3.60
N CYS A 121 11.21 -2.77 -3.33
CA CYS A 121 11.74 -2.72 -1.98
C CYS A 121 10.84 -1.74 -1.26
N ILE A 122 10.38 -2.10 -0.05
CA ILE A 122 9.59 -1.21 0.79
C ILE A 122 10.26 0.17 0.86
N ALA A 123 11.59 0.20 0.97
CA ALA A 123 12.36 1.45 0.93
C ALA A 123 12.19 2.23 -0.39
N HIS A 124 12.28 1.58 -1.56
CA HIS A 124 12.16 2.25 -2.85
C HIS A 124 10.73 2.73 -3.14
N ALA A 125 9.67 1.95 -2.92
CA ALA A 125 8.31 2.43 -3.16
C ALA A 125 7.86 3.53 -2.19
N MET A 126 8.45 3.60 -0.99
CA MET A 126 8.23 4.73 -0.07
C MET A 126 8.91 6.03 -0.55
N LEU A 127 9.81 5.95 -1.53
CA LEU A 127 10.63 7.05 -2.04
C LEU A 127 10.27 7.60 -3.41
N VAL A 128 9.13 7.24 -4.03
CA VAL A 128 8.87 7.65 -5.43
C VAL A 128 7.63 8.54 -5.66
N CYS A 129 6.93 9.04 -4.63
CA CYS A 129 5.83 10.01 -4.85
C CYS A 129 5.84 11.25 -3.96
N SER A 130 5.65 12.42 -4.58
CA SER A 130 5.16 13.62 -3.90
C SER A 130 3.64 13.58 -3.87
N LEU A 131 3.04 13.37 -2.69
CA LEU A 131 1.57 13.21 -2.57
C LEU A 131 0.81 14.53 -2.80
N LEU A 132 1.47 15.69 -2.74
CA LEU A 132 0.79 16.95 -2.41
C LEU A 132 0.53 17.95 -3.54
N SER A 133 0.70 17.64 -4.83
CA SER A 133 0.45 18.68 -5.84
C SER A 133 0.37 18.22 -7.30
N GLN A 134 -0.60 17.40 -7.66
CA GLN A 134 -1.09 17.34 -9.04
C GLN A 134 -2.45 16.64 -9.04
N ASN A 135 -3.40 17.21 -9.79
CA ASN A 135 -4.62 16.51 -10.13
C ASN A 135 -4.24 15.35 -11.04
N SER A 136 -4.72 14.16 -10.71
CA SER A 136 -4.54 12.97 -11.55
C SER A 136 -5.90 12.45 -12.02
N PHE A 137 -5.93 11.89 -13.23
CA PHE A 137 -7.11 11.27 -13.82
C PHE A 137 -7.25 9.82 -13.36
N VAL A 138 -8.49 9.36 -13.13
CA VAL A 138 -8.77 8.01 -12.66
C VAL A 138 -9.06 7.09 -13.85
N ASN A 139 -8.02 6.74 -14.60
CA ASN A 139 -8.11 5.59 -15.49
C ASN A 139 -8.18 4.32 -14.61
N TYR A 140 -9.39 3.85 -14.34
CA TYR A 140 -9.65 2.74 -13.44
C TYR A 140 -8.86 1.48 -13.82
N ASP A 141 -8.89 1.07 -15.10
CA ASP A 141 -8.26 -0.17 -15.55
C ASP A 141 -6.73 -0.12 -15.37
N THR A 142 -6.11 1.00 -15.74
CA THR A 142 -4.66 1.21 -15.56
C THR A 142 -4.28 1.25 -14.08
N LEU A 143 -5.06 1.95 -13.25
CA LEU A 143 -4.78 2.07 -11.82
C LEU A 143 -4.98 0.75 -11.08
N LEU A 144 -6.00 -0.02 -11.45
CA LEU A 144 -6.24 -1.33 -10.89
C LEU A 144 -5.15 -2.33 -11.28
N ALA A 145 -4.74 -2.32 -12.56
CA ALA A 145 -3.61 -3.11 -13.02
C ALA A 145 -2.31 -2.74 -12.27
N ALA A 146 -2.06 -1.44 -12.06
CA ALA A 146 -0.92 -0.97 -11.28
C ALA A 146 -1.00 -1.40 -9.81
N ALA A 147 -2.18 -1.33 -9.18
CA ALA A 147 -2.39 -1.77 -7.81
C ALA A 147 -2.11 -3.27 -7.65
N VAL A 148 -2.68 -4.10 -8.52
CA VAL A 148 -2.48 -5.55 -8.54
C VAL A 148 -1.02 -5.90 -8.78
N ALA A 149 -0.37 -5.26 -9.76
CA ALA A 149 1.05 -5.45 -10.03
C ALA A 149 1.92 -5.08 -8.81
N ALA A 150 1.65 -3.95 -8.16
CA ALA A 150 2.40 -3.51 -6.97
C ALA A 150 2.26 -4.50 -5.81
N ILE A 151 1.05 -5.05 -5.57
CA ILE A 151 0.81 -6.07 -4.54
C ILE A 151 1.59 -7.35 -4.87
N LEU A 152 1.49 -7.86 -6.11
CA LEU A 152 2.18 -9.07 -6.52
C LEU A 152 3.71 -8.92 -6.44
N THR A 153 4.25 -7.78 -6.86
CA THR A 153 5.68 -7.49 -6.74
C THR A 153 6.15 -7.40 -5.29
N THR A 154 5.32 -6.82 -4.41
CA THR A 154 5.61 -6.77 -2.97
C THR A 154 5.63 -8.17 -2.36
N LEU A 155 4.67 -9.02 -2.72
CA LEU A 155 4.59 -10.41 -2.25
C LEU A 155 5.72 -11.31 -2.76
N ARG A 156 6.38 -10.95 -3.87
CA ARG A 156 7.56 -11.65 -4.40
C ARG A 156 8.82 -11.46 -3.56
N GLN A 157 8.87 -10.45 -2.69
CA GLN A 157 10.03 -10.20 -1.83
C GLN A 157 10.32 -11.42 -0.93
N PRO A 158 11.53 -12.01 -0.95
CA PRO A 158 11.80 -13.26 -0.24
C PRO A 158 11.35 -13.27 1.23
N GLY A 159 11.60 -12.19 1.97
CA GLY A 159 11.21 -12.08 3.38
C GLY A 159 9.70 -11.96 3.61
N ILE A 160 8.97 -11.30 2.71
CA ILE A 160 7.50 -11.20 2.78
C ILE A 160 6.88 -12.52 2.37
N LEU A 161 7.40 -13.10 1.28
CA LEU A 161 6.94 -14.36 0.75
C LEU A 161 7.04 -15.45 1.82
N THR A 162 8.19 -15.62 2.48
CA THR A 162 8.37 -16.64 3.52
C THR A 162 7.28 -16.58 4.59
N VAL A 163 6.88 -15.37 5.00
CA VAL A 163 5.84 -15.21 6.02
C VAL A 163 4.45 -15.38 5.43
N ALA A 164 4.18 -14.87 4.23
CA ALA A 164 2.91 -15.09 3.55
C ALA A 164 2.66 -16.59 3.21
N VAL A 165 3.72 -17.42 3.10
CA VAL A 165 3.57 -18.89 2.96
C VAL A 165 3.00 -19.45 4.26
N SER A 166 3.63 -19.06 5.37
CA SER A 166 3.46 -19.70 6.66
C SER A 166 2.27 -19.16 7.43
N ASP A 167 1.81 -17.95 7.11
CA ASP A 167 0.75 -17.25 7.82
C ASP A 167 -0.46 -16.96 6.91
N PRO A 168 -1.57 -17.71 7.04
CA PRO A 168 -2.77 -17.48 6.25
C PRO A 168 -3.44 -16.14 6.57
N GLU A 169 -3.30 -15.59 7.78
CA GLU A 169 -3.92 -14.30 8.15
C GLU A 169 -3.27 -13.15 7.36
N ILE A 170 -1.96 -13.21 7.14
CA ILE A 170 -1.23 -12.24 6.31
C ILE A 170 -1.72 -12.30 4.86
N ARG A 171 -1.94 -13.50 4.32
CA ARG A 171 -2.46 -13.68 2.96
C ARG A 171 -3.88 -13.12 2.81
N GLU A 172 -4.78 -13.42 3.74
CA GLU A 172 -6.15 -12.88 3.71
C GLU A 172 -6.17 -11.36 3.97
N GLY A 173 -5.22 -10.85 4.77
CA GLY A 173 -4.97 -9.42 4.93
C GLY A 173 -4.64 -8.72 3.61
N TRP A 174 -3.78 -9.33 2.77
CA TRP A 174 -3.47 -8.78 1.45
C TRP A 174 -4.67 -8.77 0.48
N LYS A 175 -5.51 -9.81 0.50
CA LYS A 175 -6.76 -9.80 -0.27
C LYS A 175 -7.71 -8.70 0.20
N SER A 176 -7.82 -8.54 1.51
CA SER A 176 -8.61 -7.47 2.14
C SER A 176 -8.12 -6.08 1.72
N ILE A 177 -6.80 -5.86 1.70
CA ILE A 177 -6.17 -4.62 1.21
C ILE A 177 -6.48 -4.41 -0.27
N ALA A 178 -6.33 -5.45 -1.09
CA ALA A 178 -6.59 -5.37 -2.53
C ALA A 178 -8.05 -5.00 -2.82
N SER A 179 -9.00 -5.62 -2.13
CA SER A 179 -10.43 -5.30 -2.24
C SER A 179 -10.75 -3.88 -1.77
N ALA A 180 -10.09 -3.40 -0.70
CA ALA A 180 -10.24 -2.01 -0.25
C ALA A 180 -9.77 -1.00 -1.31
N ILE A 181 -8.61 -1.26 -1.94
CA ILE A 181 -8.07 -0.42 -3.01
C ILE A 181 -8.99 -0.45 -4.23
N GLU A 182 -9.41 -1.63 -4.68
CA GLU A 182 -10.35 -1.78 -5.79
C GLU A 182 -11.65 -1.01 -5.54
N SER A 183 -12.22 -1.13 -4.34
CA SER A 183 -13.46 -0.44 -3.98
C SER A 183 -13.31 1.07 -4.07
N VAL A 184 -12.18 1.62 -3.63
CA VAL A 184 -11.89 3.06 -3.73
C VAL A 184 -11.70 3.48 -5.18
N LEU A 185 -10.87 2.77 -5.95
CA LEU A 185 -10.61 3.10 -7.35
C LEU A 185 -11.88 3.02 -8.19
N SER A 186 -12.73 2.02 -7.95
CA SER A 186 -14.02 1.82 -8.61
C SER A 186 -14.97 2.99 -8.33
N ARG A 187 -15.12 3.37 -7.04
CA ARG A 187 -15.94 4.53 -6.63
C ARG A 187 -15.45 5.86 -7.21
N LEU A 188 -14.14 5.99 -7.41
CA LEU A 188 -13.51 7.22 -7.91
C LEU A 188 -13.26 7.21 -9.43
N SER A 189 -13.64 6.16 -10.15
CA SER A 189 -13.34 5.91 -11.58
C SER A 189 -13.69 7.05 -12.55
N GLN A 190 -14.56 7.98 -12.17
CA GLN A 190 -14.99 9.12 -12.98
C GLN A 190 -14.56 10.48 -12.41
N GLN A 191 -13.72 10.49 -11.38
CA GLN A 191 -13.31 11.71 -10.68
C GLN A 191 -11.87 12.09 -11.06
N THR A 192 -11.55 13.37 -10.92
CA THR A 192 -10.17 13.86 -10.94
C THR A 192 -9.89 14.45 -9.58
N LEU A 193 -8.86 13.94 -8.92
CA LEU A 193 -8.51 14.38 -7.56
C LEU A 193 -6.99 14.44 -7.40
N PRO A 194 -6.50 15.25 -6.45
CA PRO A 194 -5.10 15.24 -6.10
C PRO A 194 -4.65 13.86 -5.61
N GLY A 195 -3.41 13.49 -5.92
CA GLY A 195 -2.83 12.21 -5.46
C GLY A 195 -2.90 12.01 -3.95
N SER A 196 -2.79 13.08 -3.15
CA SER A 196 -2.96 13.03 -1.68
C SER A 196 -4.36 12.59 -1.27
N HIS A 197 -5.40 13.07 -1.96
CA HIS A 197 -6.78 12.68 -1.68
C HIS A 197 -7.04 11.24 -2.11
N LEU A 198 -6.46 10.80 -3.24
CA LEU A 198 -6.54 9.41 -3.69
C LEU A 198 -5.86 8.47 -2.67
N PHE A 199 -4.63 8.83 -2.25
CA PHE A 199 -3.91 8.12 -1.20
C PHE A 199 -4.73 8.04 0.09
N LEU A 200 -5.25 9.17 0.55
CA LEU A 200 -6.02 9.26 1.78
C LEU A 200 -7.31 8.44 1.73
N ALA A 201 -8.01 8.43 0.59
CA ALA A 201 -9.21 7.62 0.38
C ALA A 201 -8.88 6.12 0.44
N MET A 202 -7.79 5.68 -0.20
CA MET A 202 -7.34 4.29 -0.15
C MET A 202 -6.86 3.90 1.25
N GLU A 203 -6.04 4.73 1.91
CA GLU A 203 -5.53 4.46 3.26
C GLU A 203 -6.69 4.28 4.25
N LYS A 204 -7.69 5.18 4.22
CA LYS A 204 -8.87 5.07 5.08
C LYS A 204 -9.64 3.77 4.87
N GLU A 205 -9.86 3.38 3.62
CA GLU A 205 -10.58 2.15 3.33
C GLU A 205 -9.80 0.91 3.74
N VAL A 206 -8.49 0.89 3.47
CA VAL A 206 -7.58 -0.19 3.93
C VAL A 206 -7.62 -0.29 5.45
N GLN A 207 -7.46 0.83 6.15
CA GLN A 207 -7.47 0.91 7.60
C GLN A 207 -8.83 0.52 8.21
N ARG A 208 -9.94 0.82 7.53
CA ARG A 208 -11.29 0.38 7.90
C ARG A 208 -11.44 -1.14 7.76
N VAL A 209 -10.97 -1.72 6.66
CA VAL A 209 -11.08 -3.17 6.42
C VAL A 209 -10.15 -3.96 7.35
N LEU A 210 -8.94 -3.48 7.62
CA LEU A 210 -8.01 -4.12 8.57
C LEU A 210 -8.55 -4.14 10.00
N ARG A 211 -9.39 -3.17 10.39
CA ARG A 211 -10.06 -3.14 11.70
C ARG A 211 -11.37 -3.94 11.75
N ALA A 212 -11.84 -4.48 10.63
CA ALA A 212 -13.06 -5.27 10.62
C ALA A 212 -12.87 -6.57 11.44
N PRO A 213 -13.94 -7.14 12.03
CA PRO A 213 -13.85 -8.36 12.85
C PRO A 213 -13.12 -9.52 12.17
N ASN A 214 -13.24 -9.64 10.84
CA ASN A 214 -12.56 -10.68 10.05
C ASN A 214 -11.03 -10.57 10.07
N ASN A 215 -10.47 -9.42 10.44
CA ASN A 215 -9.04 -9.13 10.51
C ASN A 215 -8.58 -8.82 11.94
N GLU A 216 -9.41 -9.08 12.97
CA GLU A 216 -9.11 -8.72 14.37
C GLU A 216 -7.80 -9.36 14.87
N SER A 217 -7.58 -10.64 14.58
CA SER A 217 -6.35 -11.34 14.99
C SER A 217 -5.10 -10.76 14.32
N LEU A 218 -5.19 -10.39 13.05
CA LEU A 218 -4.12 -9.71 12.33
C LEU A 218 -3.86 -8.32 12.91
N PHE A 219 -4.90 -7.53 13.12
CA PHE A 219 -4.82 -6.17 13.67
C PHE A 219 -4.29 -6.15 15.11
N ALA A 220 -4.62 -7.15 15.93
CA ALA A 220 -4.12 -7.29 17.30
C ALA A 220 -2.59 -7.40 17.38
N ARG A 221 -1.92 -7.78 16.28
CA ARG A 221 -0.45 -7.83 16.19
C ARG A 221 0.18 -6.43 16.08
N ARG A 222 -0.62 -5.39 15.84
CA ARG A 222 -0.16 -4.01 15.73
C ARG A 222 0.53 -3.54 17.01
N GLY A 223 1.78 -3.13 16.88
CA GLY A 223 2.59 -2.68 18.02
C GLY A 223 3.24 -3.81 18.83
N SER A 224 3.07 -5.08 18.44
CA SER A 224 3.83 -6.18 19.02
C SER A 224 5.32 -6.03 18.62
N SER A 225 6.20 -6.04 19.62
CA SER A 225 7.64 -5.80 19.46
C SER A 225 8.44 -7.09 19.30
N SER A 226 7.80 -8.22 18.96
CA SER A 226 8.46 -9.53 19.00
C SER A 226 9.66 -9.58 18.05
N PRO A 227 10.90 -9.77 18.55
CA PRO A 227 12.10 -9.87 17.72
C PRO A 227 12.25 -11.25 17.07
N ASN A 228 11.46 -12.26 17.46
CA ASN A 228 11.62 -13.64 17.02
C ASN A 228 10.52 -14.04 16.01
N ASP A 229 10.92 -14.18 14.74
CA ASP A 229 10.37 -15.04 13.68
C ASP A 229 8.90 -14.95 13.23
N THR A 230 8.25 -13.79 13.39
CA THR A 230 7.04 -13.45 12.61
C THR A 230 7.22 -12.05 12.05
N LEU A 231 6.98 -11.81 10.75
CA LEU A 231 7.06 -10.45 10.17
C LEU A 231 6.22 -9.51 11.06
N PRO A 232 6.83 -8.52 11.73
CA PRO A 232 6.07 -7.61 12.57
C PRO A 232 4.98 -6.94 11.75
N TYR A 233 3.78 -6.74 12.30
CA TYR A 233 2.68 -6.02 11.63
C TYR A 233 3.11 -4.68 11.01
N ALA A 234 4.14 -4.04 11.58
CA ALA A 234 4.80 -2.87 11.01
C ALA A 234 5.26 -3.06 9.55
N TRP A 235 5.76 -4.23 9.17
CA TRP A 235 6.13 -4.53 7.79
C TRP A 235 4.93 -4.58 6.85
N LEU A 236 3.80 -5.13 7.31
CA LEU A 236 2.55 -5.11 6.54
C LEU A 236 2.09 -3.67 6.31
N GLU A 237 2.17 -2.81 7.34
CA GLU A 237 1.81 -1.39 7.24
C GLU A 237 2.68 -0.63 6.23
N LEU A 238 3.99 -0.84 6.30
CA LEU A 238 4.94 -0.24 5.37
C LEU A 238 4.70 -0.74 3.93
N SER A 239 4.39 -2.03 3.78
CA SER A 239 4.17 -2.68 2.49
C SER A 239 2.91 -2.18 1.79
N PHE A 240 1.77 -2.05 2.49
CA PHE A 240 0.60 -1.46 1.83
C PHE A 240 0.83 0.02 1.53
N THR A 241 1.52 0.76 2.42
CA THR A 241 1.83 2.19 2.18
C THR A 241 2.63 2.37 0.88
N ALA A 242 3.60 1.48 0.66
CA ALA A 242 4.33 1.38 -0.59
C ALA A 242 3.40 1.12 -1.79
N VAL A 243 2.48 0.16 -1.69
CA VAL A 243 1.47 -0.10 -2.74
C VAL A 243 0.62 1.14 -3.02
N LEU A 244 0.08 1.79 -1.99
CA LEU A 244 -0.76 2.99 -2.16
C LEU A 244 0.00 4.12 -2.87
N ARG A 245 1.27 4.34 -2.52
CA ARG A 245 2.13 5.32 -3.20
C ARG A 245 2.38 4.96 -4.66
N GLN A 246 2.58 3.69 -4.99
CA GLN A 246 2.73 3.23 -6.38
C GLN A 246 1.47 3.45 -7.21
N VAL A 247 0.28 3.25 -6.62
CA VAL A 247 -0.98 3.56 -7.31
C VAL A 247 -1.09 5.05 -7.61
N VAL A 248 -0.71 5.92 -6.68
CA VAL A 248 -0.63 7.37 -6.93
C VAL A 248 0.43 7.71 -7.98
N GLN A 249 1.56 7.01 -8.00
CA GLN A 249 2.57 7.21 -9.04
C GLN A 249 2.03 6.89 -10.43
N ALA A 250 1.34 5.75 -10.55
CA ALA A 250 0.72 5.31 -11.79
C ALA A 250 -0.34 6.31 -12.26
N SER A 251 -1.06 6.96 -11.34
CA SER A 251 -2.05 8.00 -11.69
C SER A 251 -1.40 9.24 -12.32
N TYR A 252 -0.20 9.62 -11.87
CA TYR A 252 0.57 10.69 -12.50
C TYR A 252 1.13 10.27 -13.86
N GLN A 253 1.66 9.05 -13.98
CA GLN A 253 2.24 8.53 -15.23
C GLN A 253 1.19 8.38 -16.34
N ALA A 254 -0.05 8.02 -15.98
CA ALA A 254 -1.17 7.98 -16.91
C ALA A 254 -1.49 9.35 -17.54
N ASN A 255 -0.96 10.46 -16.99
CA ASN A 255 -1.16 11.82 -17.48
C ASN A 255 0.17 12.59 -17.59
N ALA A 256 1.20 11.95 -18.14
CA ALA A 256 2.54 12.54 -18.27
C ALA A 256 2.55 13.90 -19.01
N GLU A 257 1.57 14.17 -19.89
CA GLU A 257 1.43 15.43 -20.63
C GLU A 257 0.99 16.62 -19.75
N GLN A 258 0.39 16.38 -18.58
CA GLN A 258 -0.04 17.42 -17.63
C GLN A 258 0.91 17.60 -16.45
N VAL A 259 1.87 16.67 -16.29
CA VAL A 259 2.68 16.51 -15.07
C VAL A 259 4.13 16.23 -15.45
N ALA A 260 4.95 17.27 -15.54
CA ALA A 260 6.39 17.07 -15.69
C ALA A 260 6.93 16.33 -14.45
N PRO A 261 7.70 15.24 -14.62
CA PRO A 261 8.28 14.53 -13.49
C PRO A 261 9.17 15.52 -12.70
N PRO A 262 9.11 15.50 -11.36
CA PRO A 262 9.90 16.41 -10.55
C PRO A 262 11.40 16.16 -10.77
N GLN A 263 12.05 17.02 -11.55
CA GLN A 263 13.49 17.00 -11.77
C GLN A 263 14.21 17.70 -10.62
N TYR A 264 14.38 17.01 -9.49
CA TYR A 264 15.14 17.58 -8.37
C TYR A 264 16.17 16.58 -7.86
N ARG A 265 17.41 17.04 -7.76
CA ARG A 265 18.48 16.35 -7.05
C ARG A 265 18.12 16.31 -5.56
N GLN A 266 18.07 15.11 -4.98
CA GLN A 266 17.84 14.94 -3.55
C GLN A 266 19.00 15.62 -2.79
N PRO A 267 18.75 16.58 -1.89
CA PRO A 267 19.80 17.10 -1.03
C PRO A 267 20.32 15.97 -0.13
N GLU A 268 21.64 15.77 -0.07
CA GLU A 268 22.27 14.69 0.71
C GLU A 268 21.82 14.70 2.18
N GLU A 269 21.60 15.88 2.74
CA GLU A 269 21.10 16.08 4.12
C GLU A 269 19.72 15.48 4.41
N LEU A 270 18.93 15.16 3.38
CA LEU A 270 17.60 14.57 3.54
C LEU A 270 17.61 13.04 3.40
N SER A 271 18.75 12.46 2.97
CA SER A 271 18.90 11.01 2.81
C SER A 271 18.70 10.25 4.13
N ALA A 272 19.03 10.83 5.28
CA ALA A 272 18.84 10.21 6.58
C ALA A 272 17.35 9.90 6.90
N PHE A 273 16.40 10.56 6.24
CA PHE A 273 14.96 10.35 6.46
C PHE A 273 14.34 9.33 5.52
N THR A 274 15.08 8.81 4.54
CA THR A 274 14.57 7.85 3.55
C THR A 274 14.56 6.40 4.05
N ALA A 275 15.23 6.15 5.17
CA ALA A 275 15.35 4.84 5.81
C ALA A 275 14.45 4.73 7.07
N PRO A 276 14.22 3.51 7.58
CA PRO A 276 13.60 3.31 8.89
C PRO A 276 14.32 4.13 9.99
N PRO A 277 13.59 4.70 10.96
CA PRO A 277 12.15 4.55 11.20
C PRO A 277 11.27 5.58 10.46
N TYR A 278 11.86 6.50 9.70
CA TYR A 278 11.16 7.67 9.17
C TYR A 278 10.52 7.42 7.81
N MET A 279 11.29 6.86 6.87
CA MET A 279 10.83 6.42 5.55
C MET A 279 9.99 7.49 4.81
N VAL A 280 10.50 8.73 4.80
CA VAL A 280 9.84 9.88 4.17
C VAL A 280 10.48 10.20 2.84
N HIS A 281 9.64 10.47 1.85
CA HIS A 281 10.07 10.96 0.55
C HIS A 281 10.76 12.34 0.67
N PRO A 282 11.98 12.53 0.13
CA PRO A 282 12.70 13.81 0.24
C PRO A 282 11.92 15.02 -0.28
N GLN A 283 11.12 14.86 -1.34
CA GLN A 283 10.25 15.93 -1.85
C GLN A 283 9.09 16.30 -0.90
N ASP A 284 8.43 15.32 -0.28
CA ASP A 284 7.37 15.59 0.71
C ASP A 284 7.96 16.38 1.89
N LEU A 285 9.14 15.96 2.36
CA LEU A 285 9.87 16.65 3.44
C LEU A 285 10.33 18.05 3.04
N LEU A 286 10.94 18.20 1.86
CA LEU A 286 11.40 19.49 1.37
C LEU A 286 10.24 20.49 1.21
N ARG A 287 9.09 20.03 0.74
CA ARG A 287 7.88 20.84 0.66
C ARG A 287 7.38 21.24 2.04
N ALA A 288 7.35 20.31 3.00
CA ALA A 288 6.98 20.61 4.38
C ALA A 288 7.91 21.67 5.00
N ILE A 289 9.24 21.53 4.83
CA ILE A 289 10.23 22.53 5.28
C ILE A 289 9.94 23.91 4.65
N ARG A 290 9.69 23.95 3.34
CA ARG A 290 9.34 25.18 2.63
C ARG A 290 8.01 25.77 3.05
N SER A 291 7.05 24.98 3.53
CA SER A 291 5.78 25.49 4.06
C SER A 291 5.94 26.10 5.44
N LEU A 292 6.87 25.59 6.26
CA LEU A 292 7.08 26.07 7.64
C LEU A 292 7.93 27.34 7.70
N ARG A 293 9.01 27.41 6.91
CA ARG A 293 9.95 28.54 6.94
C ARG A 293 9.31 29.94 6.72
N PRO A 294 8.34 30.13 5.82
CA PRO A 294 7.72 31.44 5.57
C PRO A 294 6.70 31.86 6.64
N GLN A 295 6.38 30.99 7.59
CA GLN A 295 5.11 31.02 8.26
C GLN A 295 5.17 31.00 9.81
N MET A 296 6.34 31.28 10.40
CA MET A 296 6.52 31.22 11.86
C MET A 296 5.58 32.16 12.63
N ASP A 297 5.16 33.30 12.04
CA ASP A 297 4.25 34.28 12.66
C ASP A 297 2.78 33.82 12.81
N TRP A 298 2.32 32.77 12.10
CA TRP A 298 0.95 32.28 12.34
C TRP A 298 0.87 31.33 13.52
N MET A 299 1.98 30.72 13.94
CA MET A 299 1.96 29.75 15.05
C MET A 299 1.51 30.40 16.36
N GLU A 300 1.92 31.64 16.62
CA GLU A 300 1.43 32.45 17.75
C GLU A 300 -0.05 32.79 17.63
N ARG A 301 -0.60 32.85 16.42
CA ARG A 301 -2.02 33.16 16.15
C ARG A 301 -2.93 31.92 16.23
N VAL A 302 -2.41 30.74 15.92
CA VAL A 302 -3.18 29.49 15.88
C VAL A 302 -3.09 28.70 17.19
N ARG A 303 -2.00 28.86 17.96
CA ARG A 303 -1.87 28.27 19.29
C ARG A 303 -3.06 28.58 20.22
N PRO A 304 -3.61 29.81 20.28
CA PRO A 304 -4.77 30.12 21.13
C PRO A 304 -6.11 29.57 20.62
N SER A 305 -6.20 29.24 19.33
CA SER A 305 -7.44 28.73 18.73
C SER A 305 -7.59 27.21 18.81
N MET A 306 -6.53 26.49 19.20
CA MET A 306 -6.63 25.05 19.42
C MET A 306 -7.22 24.77 20.79
N THR A 307 -8.45 24.30 20.78
CA THR A 307 -9.21 23.96 22.00
C THR A 307 -8.83 22.59 22.56
N GLY A 308 -8.12 21.77 21.78
CA GLY A 308 -7.75 20.40 22.13
C GLY A 308 -8.86 19.38 21.81
N ASP A 309 -10.09 19.87 21.58
CA ASP A 309 -11.25 19.06 21.19
C ASP A 309 -11.34 18.81 19.67
N GLU A 310 -10.52 19.50 18.87
CA GLU A 310 -10.48 19.26 17.43
C GLU A 310 -10.10 17.81 17.12
N GLN A 311 -10.76 17.24 16.11
CA GLN A 311 -10.49 15.88 15.65
C GLN A 311 -9.35 15.88 14.63
N VAL A 312 -8.42 14.94 14.79
CA VAL A 312 -7.24 14.78 13.95
C VAL A 312 -7.29 13.38 13.36
N TYR A 313 -7.30 13.28 12.03
CA TYR A 313 -7.08 12.00 11.36
C TYR A 313 -5.58 11.72 11.26
N VAL A 314 -5.14 10.61 11.85
CA VAL A 314 -3.73 10.24 11.92
C VAL A 314 -3.36 9.40 10.70
N SER A 315 -2.82 10.03 9.67
CA SER A 315 -2.08 9.34 8.59
C SER A 315 -0.59 9.43 8.87
N GLN A 316 0.05 8.32 9.25
CA GLN A 316 1.50 8.30 9.46
C GLN A 316 2.22 8.86 8.20
N THR A 317 1.79 8.44 7.02
CA THR A 317 2.43 8.82 5.75
C THR A 317 2.37 10.32 5.48
N LEU A 318 1.24 10.96 5.78
CA LEU A 318 1.02 12.39 5.49
C LEU A 318 1.44 13.30 6.65
N LEU A 319 1.50 12.79 7.88
CA LEU A 319 1.90 13.53 9.07
C LEU A 319 3.40 13.46 9.38
N MET A 320 4.12 12.43 8.90
CA MET A 320 5.57 12.34 9.08
C MET A 320 6.35 13.51 8.43
N PRO A 321 6.09 13.93 7.17
CA PRO A 321 6.80 15.07 6.59
C PRO A 321 6.70 16.37 7.39
N PRO A 322 5.52 16.87 7.81
CA PRO A 322 5.44 18.07 8.64
C PRO A 322 6.07 17.88 10.02
N LEU A 323 6.01 16.67 10.62
CA LEU A 323 6.70 16.37 11.88
C LEU A 323 8.20 16.61 11.74
N LEU A 324 8.85 15.90 10.82
CA LEU A 324 10.30 15.98 10.63
C LEU A 324 10.73 17.37 10.20
N ALA A 325 9.91 18.06 9.41
CA ALA A 325 10.16 19.45 9.02
C ALA A 325 10.15 20.40 10.22
N SER A 326 9.25 20.22 11.19
CA SER A 326 9.26 21.01 12.43
C SER A 326 10.57 20.83 13.19
N PHE A 327 10.98 19.58 13.44
CA PHE A 327 12.24 19.30 14.15
C PHE A 327 13.45 19.88 13.42
N LYS A 328 13.50 19.75 12.08
CA LYS A 328 14.60 20.30 11.28
C LYS A 328 14.62 21.84 11.24
N CYS A 329 13.45 22.49 11.18
CA CYS A 329 13.36 23.95 11.12
C CYS A 329 13.53 24.63 12.48
N MET A 330 13.12 23.97 13.56
CA MET A 330 12.97 24.61 14.88
C MET A 330 13.97 24.10 15.90
N GLY A 331 14.47 22.87 15.76
CA GLY A 331 15.33 22.23 16.75
C GLY A 331 16.63 23.00 17.02
N ALA A 332 17.22 23.63 16.00
CA ALA A 332 18.40 24.48 16.18
C ALA A 332 18.08 25.72 17.02
N ALA A 333 16.99 26.43 16.69
CA ALA A 333 16.57 27.63 17.44
C ALA A 333 16.18 27.31 18.89
N LEU A 334 15.49 26.18 19.12
CA LEU A 334 15.16 25.69 20.47
C LEU A 334 16.43 25.33 21.25
N SER A 335 17.36 24.60 20.62
CA SER A 335 18.65 24.28 21.23
C SER A 335 19.45 25.52 21.56
N ASP A 336 19.48 26.52 20.67
CA ASP A 336 20.20 27.78 20.90
C ASP A 336 19.54 28.58 22.02
N SER A 337 18.21 28.67 22.04
CA SER A 337 17.43 29.32 23.10
C SER A 337 17.68 28.67 24.46
N PHE A 338 17.64 27.34 24.54
CA PHE A 338 17.93 26.59 25.76
C PHE A 338 19.35 26.82 26.28
N CYS A 339 20.31 27.00 25.36
CA CYS A 339 21.71 27.23 25.72
C CYS A 339 22.02 28.71 26.04
N GLN A 340 21.13 29.66 25.71
CA GLN A 340 21.36 31.09 25.96
C GLN A 340 21.52 31.35 27.47
N GLY A 341 22.77 31.64 27.88
CA GLY A 341 23.13 31.89 29.27
C GLY A 341 23.93 30.78 29.96
N THR A 342 24.23 29.67 29.27
CA THR A 342 25.04 28.58 29.83
C THR A 342 26.32 28.35 29.00
N THR A 343 27.46 28.14 29.67
CA THR A 343 28.71 27.66 29.03
C THR A 343 28.79 26.12 29.03
N ASN A 344 27.71 25.45 29.42
CA ASN A 344 27.64 24.00 29.61
C ASN A 344 27.41 23.30 28.25
N LEU A 345 28.51 23.07 27.53
CA LEU A 345 28.52 22.36 26.24
C LEU A 345 27.82 20.98 26.30
N PRO A 346 28.02 20.15 27.36
CA PRO A 346 27.28 18.89 27.54
C PRO A 346 25.76 19.03 27.59
N LEU A 347 25.24 20.05 28.27
CA LEU A 347 23.80 20.27 28.44
C LEU A 347 23.10 20.52 27.08
N GLY A 348 23.69 21.38 26.24
CA GLY A 348 23.16 21.65 24.89
C GLY A 348 23.19 20.41 23.97
N ARG A 349 24.24 19.59 24.07
CA ARG A 349 24.31 18.31 23.35
C ARG A 349 23.20 17.36 23.81
N ARG A 350 22.99 17.23 25.13
CA ARG A 350 21.94 16.37 25.70
C ARG A 350 20.54 16.82 25.28
N TYR A 351 20.30 18.13 25.21
CA TYR A 351 19.04 18.66 24.70
C TYR A 351 18.77 18.27 23.24
N LYS A 352 19.80 18.29 22.37
CA LYS A 352 19.68 17.79 20.98
C LYS A 352 19.33 16.31 20.92
N ILE A 353 19.94 15.48 21.77
CA ILE A 353 19.61 14.05 21.86
C ILE A 353 18.17 13.87 22.35
N ALA A 354 17.71 14.68 23.31
CA ALA A 354 16.32 14.65 23.78
C ALA A 354 15.32 15.01 22.67
N LEU A 355 15.64 15.98 21.81
CA LEU A 355 14.84 16.29 20.61
C LEU A 355 14.75 15.07 19.66
N GLU A 356 15.85 14.36 19.44
CA GLU A 356 15.87 13.14 18.62
C GLU A 356 15.01 12.02 19.23
N ILE A 357 15.10 11.81 20.55
CA ILE A 357 14.27 10.83 21.26
C ILE A 357 12.79 11.22 21.16
N LEU A 358 12.46 12.51 21.30
CA LEU A 358 11.09 13.02 21.15
C LEU A 358 10.55 12.77 19.75
N GLN A 359 11.35 13.10 18.73
CA GLN A 359 11.02 12.87 17.32
C GLN A 359 10.72 11.39 17.04
N GLN A 360 11.54 10.47 17.57
CA GLN A 360 11.33 9.03 17.46
C GLN A 360 10.07 8.56 18.20
N SER A 361 9.81 9.10 19.40
CA SER A 361 8.59 8.80 20.18
C SER A 361 7.33 9.25 19.44
N ALA A 362 7.35 10.45 18.87
CA ALA A 362 6.26 10.99 18.06
C ALA A 362 6.03 10.11 16.81
N ALA A 363 7.08 9.75 16.07
CA ALA A 363 6.98 8.87 14.90
C ALA A 363 6.37 7.49 15.25
N LYS A 364 6.82 6.86 16.35
CA LYS A 364 6.26 5.60 16.85
C LYS A 364 4.79 5.74 17.23
N THR A 365 4.39 6.88 17.78
CA THR A 365 3.01 7.16 18.16
C THR A 365 2.11 7.33 16.94
N LEU A 366 2.56 8.07 15.92
CA LEU A 366 1.86 8.17 14.64
C LEU A 366 1.67 6.81 13.97
N LEU A 367 2.71 5.95 13.99
CA LEU A 367 2.59 4.57 13.49
C LEU A 367 1.54 3.76 14.28
N LYS A 368 1.51 3.89 15.62
CA LYS A 368 0.53 3.19 16.47
C LYS A 368 -0.91 3.65 16.19
N LEU A 369 -1.10 4.95 15.91
CA LEU A 369 -2.41 5.56 15.71
C LEU A 369 -2.81 5.69 14.23
N ASN A 370 -1.97 5.26 13.27
CA ASN A 370 -2.25 5.30 11.83
C ASN A 370 -3.68 4.80 11.51
N GLY A 371 -4.45 5.58 10.78
CA GLY A 371 -5.85 5.34 10.44
C GLY A 371 -6.88 5.68 11.53
N GLU A 372 -6.48 6.20 12.69
CA GLU A 372 -7.40 6.62 13.75
C GLU A 372 -7.77 8.11 13.65
N THR A 373 -8.99 8.43 14.06
CA THR A 373 -9.40 9.81 14.34
C THR A 373 -9.39 9.98 15.85
N VAL A 374 -8.57 10.90 16.34
CA VAL A 374 -8.38 11.16 17.77
C VAL A 374 -8.54 12.65 18.06
N ARG A 375 -8.87 13.01 19.30
CA ARG A 375 -8.81 14.42 19.71
C ARG A 375 -7.37 14.90 19.72
N CYS A 376 -7.17 16.16 19.38
CA CYS A 376 -5.84 16.75 19.39
C CYS A 376 -5.19 16.67 20.78
N GLY A 377 -5.97 16.89 21.85
CA GLY A 377 -5.49 16.73 23.23
C GLY A 377 -5.02 15.30 23.54
N ASP A 378 -5.77 14.28 23.12
CA ASP A 378 -5.42 12.88 23.34
C ASP A 378 -4.15 12.48 22.58
N LEU A 379 -3.95 13.03 21.36
CA LEU A 379 -2.74 12.81 20.57
C LEU A 379 -1.53 13.49 21.22
N TYR A 380 -1.70 14.70 21.72
CA TYR A 380 -0.68 15.43 22.48
C TYR A 380 -0.26 14.66 23.72
N GLU A 381 -1.22 14.22 24.54
CA GLU A 381 -0.96 13.40 25.71
C GLU A 381 -0.31 12.06 25.34
N SER A 382 -0.73 11.41 24.26
CA SER A 382 -0.15 10.15 23.81
C SER A 382 1.33 10.28 23.43
N ILE A 383 1.71 11.36 22.76
CA ILE A 383 3.11 11.64 22.41
C ILE A 383 3.90 12.04 23.65
N GLY A 384 3.35 12.94 24.49
CA GLY A 384 3.98 13.40 25.72
C GLY A 384 4.18 12.28 26.76
N ASN A 385 3.18 11.43 26.97
CA ASN A 385 3.24 10.33 27.94
C ASN A 385 4.21 9.22 27.49
N LYS A 386 4.33 8.98 26.18
CA LYS A 386 5.31 8.02 25.63
C LYS A 386 6.70 8.61 25.48
N PHE A 387 6.84 9.93 25.55
CA PHE A 387 8.13 10.58 25.67
C PHE A 387 8.71 10.33 27.07
N SER A 388 9.17 9.09 27.28
CA SER A 388 9.95 8.71 28.43
C SER A 388 11.42 8.97 28.10
N LEU A 389 12.07 9.82 28.88
CA LEU A 389 13.52 9.95 28.86
C LEU A 389 14.11 9.05 29.95
N SER A 390 13.68 7.78 29.99
CA SER A 390 14.24 6.83 30.95
C SER A 390 15.72 6.62 30.64
N LEU A 391 16.52 6.20 31.63
CA LEU A 391 17.92 5.82 31.38
C LEU A 391 18.05 4.81 30.23
N GLY A 392 17.04 3.98 29.93
CA GLY A 392 17.13 3.03 28.81
C GLY A 392 17.18 3.68 27.41
N ASP A 393 16.57 4.87 27.25
CA ASP A 393 16.33 5.48 25.93
C ASP A 393 17.52 6.28 25.38
N TRP A 394 18.45 6.66 26.26
CA TRP A 394 19.63 7.45 25.91
C TRP A 394 20.80 6.59 25.45
N PRO A 395 21.69 7.06 24.57
CA PRO A 395 22.90 6.32 24.22
C PRO A 395 23.81 6.10 25.45
N GLU A 396 24.42 4.92 25.56
CA GLU A 396 25.20 4.52 26.74
C GLU A 396 26.33 5.51 27.08
N GLN A 397 26.96 6.08 26.06
CA GLN A 397 28.04 7.05 26.22
C GLN A 397 27.57 8.35 26.90
N ASP A 398 26.35 8.80 26.59
CA ASP A 398 25.80 10.04 27.14
C ASP A 398 25.26 9.85 28.56
N ARG A 399 24.75 8.65 28.89
CA ARG A 399 24.27 8.30 30.25
C ARG A 399 25.37 8.25 31.29
N ASN A 400 26.54 7.78 30.87
CA ASN A 400 27.69 7.60 31.75
C ASN A 400 28.50 8.90 31.94
N GLU A 401 28.13 9.97 31.25
CA GLU A 401 28.80 11.26 31.34
C GLU A 401 28.39 12.01 32.63
N ALA A 402 29.34 12.70 33.26
CA ALA A 402 29.10 13.41 34.51
C ALA A 402 27.98 14.46 34.37
N GLY A 403 27.13 14.58 35.40
CA GLY A 403 26.02 15.53 35.45
C GLY A 403 24.78 15.12 34.63
N PHE A 404 24.75 13.93 34.02
CA PHE A 404 23.59 13.47 33.22
C PHE A 404 22.29 13.44 34.04
N GLU A 405 22.32 12.84 35.23
CA GLU A 405 21.15 12.75 36.12
C GLU A 405 20.66 14.13 36.60
N GLU A 406 21.56 15.11 36.71
CA GLU A 406 21.23 16.48 37.12
C GLU A 406 20.63 17.32 35.98
N ASP A 407 21.00 17.02 34.75
CA ASP A 407 20.55 17.75 33.56
C ASP A 407 19.20 17.25 33.04
N LEU A 408 18.91 15.97 33.24
CA LEU A 408 17.67 15.35 32.75
C LEU A 408 16.38 16.06 33.24
N PRO A 409 16.23 16.43 34.53
CA PRO A 409 15.06 17.19 34.99
C PRO A 409 14.94 18.58 34.36
N LYS A 410 16.06 19.26 34.07
CA LYS A 410 16.06 20.58 33.43
C LYS A 410 15.53 20.49 32.01
N ILE A 411 16.01 19.50 31.26
CA ILE A 411 15.55 19.21 29.90
C ILE A 411 14.04 18.88 29.90
N LEU A 412 13.57 18.10 30.88
CA LEU A 412 12.15 17.73 31.00
C LEU A 412 11.22 18.91 31.32
N ALA A 413 11.72 19.92 32.04
CA ALA A 413 10.92 21.11 32.37
C ALA A 413 10.62 21.93 31.11
N GLU A 414 11.62 22.16 30.25
CA GLU A 414 11.49 22.96 29.03
C GLU A 414 10.48 22.36 28.04
N PHE A 415 10.53 21.05 27.82
CA PHE A 415 9.58 20.39 26.91
C PHE A 415 8.12 20.50 27.36
N LYS A 416 7.86 20.76 28.65
CA LYS A 416 6.51 20.93 29.20
C LYS A 416 5.98 22.37 29.06
N GLU A 417 6.82 23.37 28.82
CA GLU A 417 6.44 24.79 28.73
C GLU A 417 6.09 25.25 27.29
N GLY A 418 5.57 24.33 26.46
CA GLY A 418 5.00 24.65 25.15
C GLY A 418 5.92 24.41 23.95
N GLU A 419 7.15 23.97 24.15
CA GLU A 419 8.04 23.52 23.06
C GLU A 419 7.51 22.25 22.37
N LEU A 420 6.96 21.31 23.16
CA LEU A 420 6.32 20.11 22.63
C LEU A 420 5.17 20.47 21.69
N LEU A 421 4.31 21.40 22.11
CA LEU A 421 3.21 21.87 21.27
C LEU A 421 3.77 22.48 19.99
N LEU A 422 4.74 23.39 20.11
CA LEU A 422 5.37 24.08 18.98
C LEU A 422 5.92 23.10 17.92
N LEU A 423 6.59 22.03 18.34
CA LEU A 423 7.13 21.00 17.45
C LEU A 423 6.03 20.17 16.77
N LEU A 424 4.91 19.94 17.45
CA LEU A 424 3.81 19.09 16.95
C LEU A 424 2.73 19.87 16.18
N MET A 425 2.63 21.19 16.36
CA MET A 425 1.60 22.06 15.74
C MET A 425 1.42 21.81 14.23
N PRO A 426 2.48 21.76 13.39
CA PRO A 426 2.30 21.49 11.97
C PRO A 426 1.65 20.15 11.66
N CYS A 427 1.93 19.12 12.46
CA CYS A 427 1.29 17.81 12.32
C CYS A 427 -0.19 17.91 12.62
N TYR A 428 -0.56 18.62 13.69
CA TYR A 428 -1.95 18.79 14.06
C TYR A 428 -2.75 19.51 12.98
N LEU A 429 -2.22 20.61 12.42
CA LEU A 429 -2.93 21.33 11.37
C LEU A 429 -3.08 20.54 10.08
N VAL A 430 -2.09 19.71 9.74
CA VAL A 430 -2.27 18.78 8.62
C VAL A 430 -3.33 17.75 8.99
N GLY A 431 -3.26 17.14 10.17
CA GLY A 431 -4.21 16.09 10.57
C GLY A 431 -5.65 16.56 10.77
N ILE A 432 -5.88 17.80 11.21
CA ILE A 432 -7.21 18.45 11.25
C ILE A 432 -7.73 18.61 9.82
N ARG A 433 -6.90 19.13 8.90
CA ARG A 433 -7.30 19.23 7.48
C ARG A 433 -7.60 17.87 6.86
N LEU A 434 -6.79 16.85 7.16
CA LEU A 434 -7.05 15.49 6.70
C LEU A 434 -8.36 14.93 7.26
N HIS A 435 -8.74 15.33 8.48
CA HIS A 435 -10.04 15.03 9.07
C HIS A 435 -11.17 15.76 8.33
N ASP A 436 -11.05 17.05 8.05
CA ASP A 436 -12.09 17.78 7.29
C ASP A 436 -12.27 17.22 5.87
N GLU A 437 -11.16 16.88 5.21
CA GLU A 437 -11.13 16.20 3.91
C GLU A 437 -11.66 14.75 3.96
N THR A 438 -11.89 14.16 5.16
CA THR A 438 -12.60 12.87 5.29
C THR A 438 -14.05 12.95 4.85
N GLN A 439 -14.66 14.14 4.88
CA GLN A 439 -16.04 14.35 4.50
C GLN A 439 -16.17 14.47 2.98
N LEU A 440 -15.46 13.60 2.24
CA LEU A 440 -15.60 13.45 0.80
C LEU A 440 -17.10 13.40 0.47
N PRO A 441 -17.57 14.22 -0.49
CA PRO A 441 -18.99 14.33 -0.77
C PRO A 441 -19.57 12.94 -1.05
N ARG A 442 -20.62 12.57 -0.32
CA ARG A 442 -21.46 11.43 -0.72
C ARG A 442 -21.91 11.72 -2.14
N VAL A 443 -21.66 10.78 -3.05
CA VAL A 443 -22.05 10.86 -4.45
C VAL A 443 -23.53 11.24 -4.52
N ASN A 444 -23.82 12.49 -4.87
CA ASN A 444 -25.10 12.83 -5.47
C ASN A 444 -25.08 12.11 -6.82
N ALA A 445 -25.85 11.04 -6.94
CA ALA A 445 -26.21 10.52 -8.26
C ALA A 445 -26.69 11.72 -9.07
N ALA A 446 -25.96 12.08 -10.13
CA ALA A 446 -26.39 13.12 -11.03
C ALA A 446 -27.80 12.72 -11.53
N PRO A 447 -28.81 13.60 -11.45
CA PRO A 447 -30.06 13.29 -12.10
C PRO A 447 -29.77 13.24 -13.60
N ASN A 448 -29.93 12.04 -14.19
CA ASN A 448 -30.04 11.88 -15.63
C ASN A 448 -31.12 12.85 -16.13
N GLY A 449 -30.69 13.86 -16.87
CA GLY A 449 -31.56 14.91 -17.37
C GLY A 449 -31.11 15.33 -18.76
N ASN A 450 -31.34 14.47 -19.74
CA ASN A 450 -31.62 14.92 -21.09
C ASN A 450 -32.76 15.94 -21.02
N ALA A 451 -32.46 17.23 -21.18
CA ALA A 451 -33.43 18.25 -21.49
C ALA A 451 -32.86 19.12 -22.62
N PRO A 452 -33.64 19.36 -23.70
CA PRO A 452 -33.13 19.99 -24.91
C PRO A 452 -33.02 21.50 -24.73
N ALA A 453 -32.13 22.10 -25.53
CA ALA A 453 -31.94 23.53 -25.62
C ALA A 453 -33.27 24.24 -25.96
N THR A 454 -33.76 25.07 -25.05
CA THR A 454 -34.79 26.07 -25.33
C THR A 454 -34.17 27.46 -25.27
N THR A 455 -33.91 27.97 -26.47
CA THR A 455 -34.06 29.35 -26.94
C THR A 455 -34.19 30.45 -25.89
N ALA A 456 -33.21 31.36 -25.91
CA ALA A 456 -33.33 32.70 -25.39
C ALA A 456 -34.47 33.45 -26.09
N GLU A 457 -35.45 33.93 -25.32
CA GLU A 457 -36.32 35.03 -25.73
C GLU A 457 -36.26 36.13 -24.68
N SER A 458 -35.98 37.32 -25.21
CA SER A 458 -36.12 38.65 -24.62
C SER A 458 -37.50 38.90 -24.03
N ASN A 459 -37.58 39.58 -22.88
CA ASN A 459 -38.21 40.92 -22.75
C ASN A 459 -38.26 41.35 -21.28
N GLY A 460 -38.02 42.65 -21.06
CA GLY A 460 -38.14 43.34 -19.77
C GLY A 460 -39.59 43.54 -19.30
N PRO A 461 -39.88 44.52 -18.43
CA PRO A 461 -39.26 45.85 -18.33
C PRO A 461 -38.33 46.08 -17.14
#